data_AF-A0A934FVP3-F1
#
_entry.id   AF-A0A934FVP3-F1
#
_cell.length_a   1.000
_cell.length_b   1.000
_cell.length_c   1.000
_cell.angle_alpha   90.00
_cell.angle_beta   90.00
_cell.angle_gamma   90.00
#
_symmetry.space_group_name_H-M   'P 1'
#
loop_
_entity.id
_entity.type
_entity.pdbx_description
1 polymer ?
#
loop_
_entity_poly.entity_id
_entity_poly.type
_entity_poly.pdbx_seq_one_letter_code
_entity_poly.pdbx_strand_id
1 'polypeptide(L)'
;MLRALLAFALAVLSLARPASATWSIILIDVRTGEIAVASATCVSGIDLTWYLPVILVGKGAACAQSYVDQSGSNRLLIRDQLALGTSPAQILTLLAAADPQHQTRQYGIVDLRGRAVGFSGTSSGAFSSDRSGRFGDIAYAIQGNVLTGGAVLAAAELALYTTPGDLGQKIMAMMEAARLYGGDGRCSCSETEPTACGSPPPTFAKSSHIGFLIVARPGNTDGTCNAQFGCARGTYYLRLNVANQPETAPDPVITLRSQFDAWRITQRGFADHFRSTVTFEPASLPFDGASVSRGTLVLRDLDGTQITHGGAIVTVVVDPSSTTNPTVGAVTDHGDGSYSFPVTAGTRFGQAFFAIDVDEGRGRRRLGPLTQIAISQNRLWTDRTTLSATSGGRVQFGIQPQGFFTADRWWVLLGSMSGTTPGIRIPPVVLLPLNADPFFEATAVAAFNGTMPSLLGRTSPTGFANTSLTFPPGAWSIPLGTNLSFAYTLFDPVTFASNPVTIRIVQ
;
A
#
# COMPACT_ATOMS: atom_id res chain seq x y z
N MET A 1 -14.13 -32.48 -62.02
CA MET A 1 -13.10 -32.43 -60.95
C MET A 1 -12.94 -31.04 -60.32
N LEU A 2 -13.03 -29.94 -61.07
CA LEU A 2 -12.90 -28.58 -60.51
C LEU A 2 -14.01 -28.17 -59.50
N ARG A 3 -15.24 -28.67 -59.67
CA ARG A 3 -16.37 -28.40 -58.75
C ARG A 3 -16.27 -29.11 -57.39
N ALA A 4 -15.55 -30.23 -57.32
CA ALA A 4 -15.34 -30.97 -56.06
C ALA A 4 -14.24 -30.33 -55.20
N LEU A 5 -13.23 -29.71 -55.83
CA LEU A 5 -12.16 -28.97 -55.16
C LEU A 5 -12.64 -27.63 -54.58
N LEU A 6 -13.59 -26.94 -55.22
CA LEU A 6 -14.22 -25.74 -54.67
C LEU A 6 -15.15 -26.03 -53.49
N ALA A 7 -15.85 -27.16 -53.48
CA ALA A 7 -16.69 -27.58 -52.36
C ALA A 7 -15.85 -27.99 -51.13
N PHE A 8 -14.67 -28.58 -51.34
CA PHE A 8 -13.74 -28.90 -50.26
C PHE A 8 -13.03 -27.65 -49.70
N ALA A 9 -12.74 -26.67 -50.55
CA ALA A 9 -12.18 -25.38 -50.12
C ALA A 9 -13.19 -24.54 -49.31
N LEU A 10 -14.49 -24.58 -49.64
CA LEU A 10 -15.52 -23.92 -48.81
C LEU A 10 -15.82 -24.68 -47.50
N ALA A 11 -15.70 -26.01 -47.47
CA ALA A 11 -15.94 -26.81 -46.25
C ALA A 11 -14.81 -26.70 -45.21
N VAL A 12 -13.58 -26.37 -45.64
CA VAL A 12 -12.44 -26.13 -44.74
C VAL A 12 -12.45 -24.71 -44.14
N LEU A 13 -13.20 -23.77 -44.74
CA LEU A 13 -13.42 -22.42 -44.19
C LEU A 13 -14.53 -22.36 -43.12
N SER A 14 -15.25 -23.46 -42.87
CA SER A 14 -16.30 -23.57 -41.84
C SER A 14 -15.85 -24.23 -40.52
N LEU A 15 -14.54 -24.35 -40.26
CA LEU A 15 -13.99 -24.78 -38.96
C LEU A 15 -13.63 -23.59 -38.04
N ALA A 16 -14.34 -22.47 -38.13
CA ALA A 16 -14.13 -21.33 -37.24
C ALA A 16 -14.97 -21.45 -35.96
N ARG A 17 -14.39 -22.00 -34.89
CA ARG A 17 -14.63 -21.58 -33.49
C ARG A 17 -13.34 -21.78 -32.66
N PRO A 18 -13.02 -20.93 -31.66
CA PRO A 18 -13.83 -19.83 -31.12
C PRO A 18 -13.19 -18.45 -31.30
N ALA A 19 -13.99 -17.46 -31.69
CA ALA A 19 -13.76 -16.10 -31.19
C ALA A 19 -13.99 -16.16 -29.68
N SER A 20 -12.93 -16.06 -28.88
CA SER A 20 -12.97 -16.14 -27.42
C SER A 20 -13.30 -14.77 -26.82
N ALA A 21 -14.58 -14.46 -26.71
CA ALA A 21 -15.05 -13.32 -25.94
C ALA A 21 -14.64 -13.41 -24.47
N THR A 22 -14.26 -12.31 -23.87
CA THR A 22 -13.72 -12.27 -22.49
C THR A 22 -13.80 -10.84 -22.00
N TRP A 23 -14.08 -10.62 -20.73
CA TRP A 23 -13.75 -9.34 -20.07
C TRP A 23 -12.82 -9.57 -18.90
N SER A 24 -11.96 -8.59 -18.65
CA SER A 24 -10.95 -8.62 -17.60
C SER A 24 -10.82 -7.27 -16.92
N ILE A 25 -10.45 -7.32 -15.64
CA ILE A 25 -10.32 -6.16 -14.76
C ILE A 25 -9.02 -6.32 -13.98
N ILE A 26 -8.21 -5.29 -13.97
CA ILE A 26 -7.00 -5.17 -13.14
C ILE A 26 -7.17 -3.92 -12.28
N LEU A 27 -7.01 -4.08 -10.97
CA LEU A 27 -6.86 -2.98 -10.03
C LEU A 27 -5.53 -3.10 -9.30
N ILE A 28 -4.82 -1.99 -9.14
CA ILE A 28 -3.60 -1.90 -8.35
C ILE A 28 -3.70 -0.70 -7.43
N ASP A 29 -3.66 -0.90 -6.12
CA ASP A 29 -3.49 0.19 -5.15
C ASP A 29 -2.00 0.48 -4.98
N VAL A 30 -1.55 1.63 -5.51
CA VAL A 30 -0.11 2.00 -5.49
C VAL A 30 0.39 2.37 -4.09
N ARG A 31 -0.52 2.68 -3.16
CA ARG A 31 -0.17 3.04 -1.77
C ARG A 31 0.17 1.79 -0.97
N THR A 32 -0.61 0.71 -1.18
CA THR A 32 -0.45 -0.54 -0.42
C THR A 32 0.35 -1.61 -1.14
N GLY A 33 0.45 -1.53 -2.46
CA GLY A 33 1.02 -2.59 -3.27
C GLY A 33 0.08 -3.76 -3.54
N GLU A 34 -1.21 -3.64 -3.20
CA GLU A 34 -2.22 -4.66 -3.45
C GLU A 34 -2.61 -4.70 -4.94
N ILE A 35 -2.73 -5.92 -5.47
CA ILE A 35 -3.06 -6.21 -6.87
C ILE A 35 -4.31 -7.09 -6.88
N ALA A 36 -5.33 -6.71 -7.62
CA ALA A 36 -6.49 -7.55 -7.87
C ALA A 36 -6.70 -7.74 -9.38
N VAL A 37 -6.95 -8.99 -9.79
CA VAL A 37 -7.23 -9.36 -11.18
C VAL A 37 -8.44 -10.26 -11.21
N ALA A 38 -9.41 -9.96 -12.08
CA ALA A 38 -10.59 -10.78 -12.30
C ALA A 38 -10.92 -10.85 -13.78
N SER A 39 -11.52 -11.95 -14.20
CA SER A 39 -11.98 -12.14 -15.58
C SER A 39 -13.05 -13.20 -15.66
N ALA A 40 -13.89 -13.13 -16.69
CA ALA A 40 -14.85 -14.17 -17.03
C ALA A 40 -15.06 -14.28 -18.54
N THR A 41 -15.47 -15.48 -18.98
CA THR A 41 -15.67 -15.80 -20.40
C THR A 41 -16.74 -16.87 -20.59
N CYS A 42 -17.44 -16.82 -21.71
CA CYS A 42 -18.33 -17.84 -22.25
C CYS A 42 -17.57 -19.00 -22.91
N VAL A 43 -16.23 -19.08 -22.82
CA VAL A 43 -15.50 -20.31 -23.18
C VAL A 43 -15.63 -21.32 -22.03
N SER A 44 -16.05 -22.54 -22.34
CA SER A 44 -16.17 -23.66 -21.39
C SER A 44 -14.97 -24.61 -21.48
N GLY A 45 -14.84 -25.51 -20.50
CA GLY A 45 -13.85 -26.61 -20.56
C GLY A 45 -12.37 -26.21 -20.40
N ILE A 46 -12.08 -25.00 -19.95
CA ILE A 46 -10.71 -24.52 -19.67
C ILE A 46 -10.59 -23.90 -18.27
N ASP A 47 -9.33 -23.73 -17.82
CA ASP A 47 -8.97 -22.89 -16.68
C ASP A 47 -8.40 -21.56 -17.18
N LEU A 48 -9.16 -20.48 -17.01
CA LEU A 48 -8.80 -19.15 -17.50
C LEU A 48 -7.55 -18.59 -16.81
N THR A 49 -7.23 -19.05 -15.59
CA THR A 49 -6.05 -18.58 -14.84
C THR A 49 -4.73 -19.02 -15.48
N TRP A 50 -4.76 -20.04 -16.35
CA TRP A 50 -3.59 -20.47 -17.12
C TRP A 50 -3.29 -19.49 -18.27
N TYR A 51 -4.33 -19.06 -18.99
CA TYR A 51 -4.16 -18.45 -20.30
C TYR A 51 -4.09 -16.92 -20.30
N LEU A 52 -4.58 -16.27 -19.25
CA LEU A 52 -4.89 -14.84 -19.30
C LEU A 52 -4.05 -13.99 -18.33
N PRO A 53 -4.08 -14.22 -17.01
CA PRO A 53 -3.45 -13.30 -16.07
C PRO A 53 -1.93 -13.45 -16.00
N VAL A 54 -1.26 -12.31 -15.86
CA VAL A 54 0.10 -12.17 -15.36
C VAL A 54 0.01 -11.40 -14.05
N ILE A 55 0.47 -11.98 -12.95
CA ILE A 55 0.54 -11.31 -11.65
C ILE A 55 1.98 -11.42 -11.17
N LEU A 56 2.60 -10.27 -10.90
CA LEU A 56 3.94 -10.20 -10.36
C LEU A 56 3.92 -9.32 -9.11
N VAL A 57 3.93 -9.96 -7.93
CA VAL A 57 3.82 -9.29 -6.63
C VAL A 57 4.92 -8.24 -6.50
N GLY A 58 4.55 -7.04 -6.05
CA GLY A 58 5.51 -5.95 -5.90
C GLY A 58 5.98 -5.34 -7.23
N LYS A 59 5.36 -5.67 -8.37
CA LYS A 59 5.69 -5.08 -9.69
C LYS A 59 4.47 -4.60 -10.48
N GLY A 60 3.48 -5.47 -10.70
CA GLY A 60 2.33 -5.15 -11.55
C GLY A 60 1.53 -6.38 -11.97
N ALA A 61 0.54 -6.15 -12.83
CA ALA A 61 -0.29 -7.19 -13.39
C ALA A 61 -0.72 -6.90 -14.82
N ALA A 62 -1.08 -7.95 -15.54
CA ALA A 62 -1.63 -7.86 -16.87
C ALA A 62 -2.68 -8.94 -17.15
N CYS A 63 -3.50 -8.69 -18.17
CA CYS A 63 -4.42 -9.62 -18.77
C CYS A 63 -4.13 -9.68 -20.27
N ALA A 64 -3.76 -10.85 -20.79
CA ALA A 64 -3.55 -11.08 -22.21
C ALA A 64 -4.66 -12.01 -22.74
N GLN A 65 -5.54 -11.47 -23.57
CA GLN A 65 -6.77 -12.14 -24.03
C GLN A 65 -7.05 -11.86 -25.51
N SER A 66 -8.18 -12.38 -26.01
CA SER A 66 -8.56 -12.40 -27.44
C SER A 66 -7.55 -13.16 -28.31
N TYR A 67 -8.01 -14.24 -28.96
CA TYR A 67 -7.15 -15.15 -29.73
C TYR A 67 -5.81 -15.42 -29.01
N VAL A 68 -5.88 -15.94 -27.79
CA VAL A 68 -4.73 -16.01 -26.87
C VAL A 68 -3.53 -16.68 -27.54
N ASP A 69 -2.35 -16.07 -27.36
CA ASP A 69 -1.07 -16.72 -27.65
C ASP A 69 -0.90 -17.97 -26.78
N GLN A 70 -1.05 -19.14 -27.42
CA GLN A 70 -0.96 -20.46 -26.78
C GLN A 70 0.46 -20.81 -26.35
N SER A 71 1.49 -20.23 -26.99
CA SER A 71 2.88 -20.44 -26.59
C SER A 71 3.19 -19.77 -25.24
N GLY A 72 2.42 -18.77 -24.85
CA GLY A 72 2.61 -17.98 -23.63
C GLY A 72 3.76 -16.97 -23.70
N SER A 73 4.42 -16.83 -24.86
CA SER A 73 5.50 -15.86 -25.08
C SER A 73 5.08 -14.43 -24.75
N ASN A 74 3.86 -14.02 -25.09
CA ASN A 74 3.37 -12.67 -24.74
C ASN A 74 3.28 -12.45 -23.23
N ARG A 75 2.75 -13.43 -22.48
CA ARG A 75 2.63 -13.36 -21.02
C ARG A 75 4.01 -13.35 -20.36
N LEU A 76 4.95 -14.13 -20.89
CA LEU A 76 6.34 -14.15 -20.43
C LEU A 76 7.04 -12.82 -20.66
N LEU A 77 6.91 -12.25 -21.87
CA LEU A 77 7.45 -10.94 -22.20
C LEU A 77 6.90 -9.87 -21.25
N ILE A 78 5.58 -9.84 -21.02
CA ILE A 78 4.97 -8.88 -20.08
C ILE A 78 5.56 -9.06 -18.67
N ARG A 79 5.62 -10.30 -18.16
CA ARG A 79 6.16 -10.59 -16.83
C ARG A 79 7.61 -10.11 -16.70
N ASP A 80 8.46 -10.45 -17.66
CA ASP A 80 9.88 -10.11 -17.64
C ASP A 80 10.08 -8.59 -17.69
N GLN A 81 9.31 -7.89 -18.52
CA GLN A 81 9.38 -6.44 -18.63
C GLN A 81 8.83 -5.71 -17.40
N LEU A 82 7.76 -6.23 -16.76
CA LEU A 82 7.30 -5.73 -15.46
C LEU A 82 8.38 -5.91 -14.38
N ALA A 83 9.11 -7.03 -14.39
CA ALA A 83 10.21 -7.28 -13.45
C ALA A 83 11.33 -6.23 -13.60
N LEU A 84 11.64 -5.85 -14.84
CA LEU A 84 12.60 -4.79 -15.20
C LEU A 84 12.10 -3.37 -14.92
N GLY A 85 10.79 -3.19 -14.66
CA GLY A 85 10.17 -1.88 -14.42
C GLY A 85 9.88 -1.07 -15.70
N THR A 86 9.93 -1.73 -16.86
CA THR A 86 9.53 -1.16 -18.16
C THR A 86 8.08 -0.65 -18.09
N SER A 87 7.80 0.49 -18.70
CA SER A 87 6.44 1.07 -18.63
C SER A 87 5.42 0.23 -19.40
N PRO A 88 4.15 0.13 -18.95
CA PRO A 88 3.09 -0.57 -19.67
C PRO A 88 3.00 -0.19 -21.16
N ALA A 89 3.13 1.09 -21.51
CA ALA A 89 3.12 1.55 -22.91
C ALA A 89 4.32 1.04 -23.73
N GLN A 90 5.51 0.97 -23.14
CA GLN A 90 6.68 0.37 -23.79
C GLN A 90 6.52 -1.14 -23.93
N ILE A 91 5.95 -1.83 -22.93
CA ILE A 91 5.62 -3.26 -23.02
C ILE A 91 4.70 -3.51 -24.21
N LEU A 92 3.69 -2.65 -24.41
CA LEU A 92 2.79 -2.75 -25.56
C LEU A 92 3.54 -2.60 -26.90
N THR A 93 4.49 -1.67 -26.98
CA THR A 93 5.34 -1.51 -28.18
C THR A 93 6.18 -2.76 -28.45
N LEU A 94 6.74 -3.38 -27.40
CA LEU A 94 7.50 -4.63 -27.51
C LEU A 94 6.61 -5.80 -27.96
N LEU A 95 5.39 -5.89 -27.45
CA LEU A 95 4.41 -6.90 -27.88
C LEU A 95 4.05 -6.74 -29.36
N ALA A 96 3.85 -5.49 -29.83
CA ALA A 96 3.54 -5.22 -31.22
C ALA A 96 4.67 -5.62 -32.18
N ALA A 97 5.92 -5.48 -31.74
CA ALA A 97 7.08 -5.91 -32.51
C ALA A 97 7.30 -7.44 -32.46
N ALA A 98 6.94 -8.09 -31.36
CA ALA A 98 7.22 -9.50 -31.10
C ALA A 98 6.12 -10.47 -31.58
N ASP A 99 4.85 -10.06 -31.59
CA ASP A 99 3.73 -10.91 -31.98
C ASP A 99 3.19 -10.51 -33.37
N PRO A 100 3.46 -11.28 -34.44
CA PRO A 100 2.91 -11.00 -35.77
C PRO A 100 1.37 -11.00 -35.82
N GLN A 101 0.71 -11.62 -34.83
CA GLN A 101 -0.74 -11.66 -34.69
C GLN A 101 -1.25 -10.61 -33.69
N HIS A 102 -0.44 -9.61 -33.31
CA HIS A 102 -0.78 -8.58 -32.32
C HIS A 102 -2.17 -7.96 -32.51
N GLN A 103 -2.60 -7.72 -33.75
CA GLN A 103 -3.91 -7.13 -34.05
C GLN A 103 -5.11 -8.05 -33.77
N THR A 104 -4.88 -9.33 -33.47
CA THR A 104 -5.93 -10.25 -32.98
C THR A 104 -6.00 -10.29 -31.45
N ARG A 105 -5.05 -9.65 -30.76
CA ARG A 105 -4.88 -9.73 -29.31
C ARG A 105 -5.51 -8.54 -28.60
N GLN A 106 -5.71 -8.70 -27.30
CA GLN A 106 -6.14 -7.65 -26.40
C GLN A 106 -5.32 -7.71 -25.11
N TYR A 107 -4.86 -6.56 -24.63
CA TYR A 107 -4.04 -6.46 -23.42
C TYR A 107 -4.56 -5.42 -22.45
N GLY A 108 -4.47 -5.74 -21.17
CA GLY A 108 -4.49 -4.78 -20.07
C GLY A 108 -3.21 -4.90 -19.28
N ILE A 109 -2.52 -3.80 -18.98
CA ILE A 109 -1.28 -3.83 -18.20
C ILE A 109 -1.28 -2.66 -17.23
N VAL A 110 -1.06 -2.95 -15.94
CA VAL A 110 -0.96 -1.96 -14.86
C VAL A 110 0.27 -2.27 -14.03
N ASP A 111 1.03 -1.24 -13.65
CA ASP A 111 2.16 -1.40 -12.73
C ASP A 111 1.97 -0.66 -11.40
N LEU A 112 2.85 -0.96 -10.44
CA LEU A 112 2.83 -0.31 -9.13
C LEU A 112 3.28 1.15 -9.11
N ARG A 113 3.74 1.69 -10.25
CA ARG A 113 3.97 3.13 -10.39
C ARG A 113 2.70 3.88 -10.81
N GLY A 114 1.58 3.15 -10.93
CA GLY A 114 0.29 3.70 -11.31
C GLY A 114 0.14 3.97 -12.80
N ARG A 115 1.05 3.44 -13.63
CA ARG A 115 0.95 3.51 -15.09
C ARG A 115 0.02 2.37 -15.53
N ALA A 116 -0.89 2.67 -16.46
CA ALA A 116 -1.82 1.70 -17.00
C ALA A 116 -1.94 1.88 -18.52
N VAL A 117 -2.18 0.79 -19.24
CA VAL A 117 -2.51 0.82 -20.67
C VAL A 117 -3.51 -0.29 -20.98
N GLY A 118 -4.41 0.00 -21.93
CA GLY A 118 -5.22 -0.98 -22.61
C GLY A 118 -4.86 -1.02 -24.10
N PHE A 119 -5.06 -2.16 -24.73
CA PHE A 119 -4.95 -2.32 -26.17
C PHE A 119 -6.00 -3.32 -26.64
N SER A 120 -6.75 -2.94 -27.67
CA SER A 120 -7.70 -3.80 -28.37
C SER A 120 -7.32 -3.83 -29.85
N GLY A 121 -6.86 -4.98 -30.32
CA GLY A 121 -6.50 -5.18 -31.72
C GLY A 121 -7.71 -5.00 -32.64
N THR A 122 -7.46 -4.57 -33.87
CA THR A 122 -8.53 -4.33 -34.86
C THR A 122 -9.31 -5.60 -35.23
N SER A 123 -8.76 -6.78 -34.92
CA SER A 123 -9.32 -8.10 -35.22
C SER A 123 -9.66 -8.90 -33.95
N SER A 124 -9.90 -8.23 -32.82
CA SER A 124 -10.20 -8.89 -31.53
C SER A 124 -11.64 -9.39 -31.37
N GLY A 125 -12.48 -9.31 -32.41
CA GLY A 125 -13.88 -9.76 -32.42
C GLY A 125 -14.89 -8.61 -32.29
N ALA A 126 -16.19 -8.95 -32.39
CA ALA A 126 -17.30 -8.00 -32.26
C ALA A 126 -17.21 -7.25 -30.93
N PHE A 127 -17.60 -5.97 -30.91
CA PHE A 127 -17.44 -5.07 -29.75
C PHE A 127 -16.20 -5.37 -28.87
N SER A 128 -15.06 -4.84 -29.30
CA SER A 128 -13.80 -4.93 -28.57
C SER A 128 -13.35 -3.54 -28.16
N SER A 129 -13.08 -3.36 -26.87
CA SER A 129 -12.63 -2.07 -26.33
C SER A 129 -11.93 -2.25 -24.99
N ASP A 130 -11.32 -1.17 -24.53
CA ASP A 130 -10.60 -1.09 -23.28
C ASP A 130 -10.72 0.31 -22.65
N ARG A 131 -10.49 0.35 -21.34
CA ARG A 131 -10.47 1.55 -20.50
C ARG A 131 -9.32 1.41 -19.52
N SER A 132 -8.54 2.46 -19.31
CA SER A 132 -7.49 2.45 -18.30
C SER A 132 -7.33 3.84 -17.70
N GLY A 133 -6.88 3.90 -16.45
CA GLY A 133 -6.80 5.17 -15.75
C GLY A 133 -6.41 5.02 -14.28
N ARG A 134 -6.71 6.07 -13.52
CA ARG A 134 -6.51 6.12 -12.06
C ARG A 134 -7.74 6.68 -11.36
N PHE A 135 -7.96 6.20 -10.15
CA PHE A 135 -8.96 6.68 -9.20
C PHE A 135 -8.34 6.72 -7.80
N GLY A 136 -7.96 7.91 -7.35
CA GLY A 136 -7.15 8.07 -6.14
C GLY A 136 -5.82 7.31 -6.27
N ASP A 137 -5.54 6.42 -5.30
CA ASP A 137 -4.36 5.56 -5.30
C ASP A 137 -4.51 4.32 -6.20
N ILE A 138 -5.70 4.05 -6.74
CA ILE A 138 -5.96 2.86 -7.55
C ILE A 138 -5.68 3.16 -9.02
N ALA A 139 -4.71 2.47 -9.62
CA ALA A 139 -4.56 2.39 -11.07
C ALA A 139 -5.32 1.17 -11.60
N TYR A 140 -5.92 1.29 -12.78
CA TYR A 140 -6.77 0.24 -13.33
C TYR A 140 -6.66 0.09 -14.83
N ALA A 141 -7.00 -1.11 -15.30
CA ALA A 141 -7.25 -1.39 -16.70
C ALA A 141 -8.40 -2.39 -16.81
N ILE A 142 -9.36 -2.12 -17.70
CA ILE A 142 -10.59 -2.88 -17.94
C ILE A 142 -10.66 -3.12 -19.45
N GLN A 143 -10.85 -4.36 -19.88
CA GLN A 143 -10.90 -4.71 -21.30
C GLN A 143 -11.98 -5.74 -21.53
N GLY A 144 -12.49 -5.77 -22.76
CA GLY A 144 -13.22 -6.94 -23.20
C GLY A 144 -13.45 -6.97 -24.69
N ASN A 145 -13.75 -8.17 -25.18
CA ASN A 145 -14.06 -8.44 -26.57
C ASN A 145 -15.24 -9.39 -26.68
N VAL A 146 -15.98 -9.27 -27.79
CA VAL A 146 -17.20 -10.06 -28.09
C VAL A 146 -18.21 -9.88 -26.94
N LEU A 147 -18.27 -8.65 -26.43
CA LEU A 147 -19.21 -8.20 -25.42
C LEU A 147 -20.57 -7.88 -26.05
N THR A 148 -21.59 -7.75 -25.21
CA THR A 148 -22.89 -7.22 -25.63
C THR A 148 -22.82 -5.75 -26.05
N GLY A 149 -21.88 -4.97 -25.48
CA GLY A 149 -21.67 -3.57 -25.83
C GLY A 149 -20.80 -2.81 -24.82
N GLY A 150 -20.60 -1.51 -25.08
CA GLY A 150 -19.69 -0.67 -24.30
C GLY A 150 -20.14 -0.37 -22.89
N ALA A 151 -21.43 -0.53 -22.63
CA ALA A 151 -21.99 -0.35 -21.30
C ALA A 151 -21.44 -1.39 -20.29
N VAL A 152 -20.98 -2.57 -20.75
CA VAL A 152 -20.30 -3.55 -19.90
C VAL A 152 -19.05 -2.95 -19.22
N LEU A 153 -18.16 -2.34 -20.02
CA LEU A 153 -16.93 -1.74 -19.50
C LEU A 153 -17.21 -0.46 -18.70
N ALA A 154 -18.18 0.35 -19.16
CA ALA A 154 -18.57 1.57 -18.47
C ALA A 154 -19.21 1.28 -17.09
N ALA A 155 -20.00 0.22 -16.96
CA ALA A 155 -20.60 -0.19 -15.70
C ALA A 155 -19.55 -0.73 -14.71
N ALA A 156 -18.59 -1.53 -15.20
CA ALA A 156 -17.46 -1.96 -14.39
C ALA A 156 -16.63 -0.76 -13.89
N GLU A 157 -16.33 0.20 -14.76
CA GLU A 157 -15.61 1.42 -14.37
C GLU A 157 -16.39 2.25 -13.35
N LEU A 158 -17.70 2.43 -13.54
CA LEU A 158 -18.55 3.14 -12.58
C LEU A 158 -18.55 2.45 -11.21
N ALA A 159 -18.60 1.12 -11.16
CA ALA A 159 -18.57 0.35 -9.93
C ALA A 159 -17.27 0.54 -9.13
N LEU A 160 -16.13 0.80 -9.80
CA LEU A 160 -14.89 1.16 -9.11
C LEU A 160 -15.03 2.44 -8.28
N TYR A 161 -15.71 3.43 -8.85
CA TYR A 161 -15.90 4.75 -8.24
C TYR A 161 -16.93 4.73 -7.12
N THR A 162 -18.02 3.97 -7.29
CA THR A 162 -19.17 4.01 -6.38
C THR A 162 -19.10 2.98 -5.26
N THR A 163 -18.30 1.92 -5.39
CA THR A 163 -18.23 0.85 -4.39
C THR A 163 -17.28 1.22 -3.26
N PRO A 164 -17.72 1.36 -2.00
CA PRO A 164 -16.83 1.51 -0.85
C PRO A 164 -16.12 0.18 -0.54
N GLY A 165 -15.11 0.24 0.34
CA GLY A 165 -14.44 -0.96 0.84
C GLY A 165 -13.09 -1.25 0.19
N ASP A 166 -12.57 -2.44 0.44
CA ASP A 166 -11.26 -2.89 -0.02
C ASP A 166 -11.23 -3.27 -1.51
N LEU A 167 -10.03 -3.55 -2.03
CA LEU A 167 -9.83 -3.86 -3.45
C LEU A 167 -10.59 -5.12 -3.89
N GLY A 168 -10.73 -6.11 -3.00
CA GLY A 168 -11.51 -7.33 -3.24
C GLY A 168 -13.01 -7.04 -3.39
N GLN A 169 -13.58 -6.21 -2.50
CA GLN A 169 -14.98 -5.78 -2.59
C GLN A 169 -15.23 -4.98 -3.87
N LYS A 170 -14.33 -4.05 -4.21
CA LYS A 170 -14.40 -3.25 -5.44
C LYS A 170 -14.37 -4.13 -6.68
N ILE A 171 -13.38 -4.99 -6.86
CA ILE A 171 -13.26 -5.79 -8.09
C ILE A 171 -14.42 -6.78 -8.24
N MET A 172 -14.93 -7.36 -7.14
CA MET A 172 -16.10 -8.22 -7.19
C MET A 172 -17.36 -7.45 -7.62
N ALA A 173 -17.56 -6.23 -7.11
CA ALA A 173 -18.67 -5.38 -7.56
C ALA A 173 -18.54 -4.96 -9.03
N MET A 174 -17.31 -4.73 -9.53
CA MET A 174 -17.09 -4.45 -10.95
C MET A 174 -17.42 -5.67 -11.83
N MET A 175 -17.10 -6.88 -11.39
CA MET A 175 -17.48 -8.12 -12.09
C MET A 175 -19.00 -8.29 -12.16
N GLU A 176 -19.71 -8.00 -11.08
CA GLU A 176 -21.18 -8.03 -11.05
C GLU A 176 -21.79 -6.95 -11.95
N ALA A 177 -21.24 -5.74 -11.94
CA ALA A 177 -21.68 -4.66 -12.82
C ALA A 177 -21.49 -5.04 -14.29
N ALA A 178 -20.34 -5.59 -14.68
CA ALA A 178 -20.11 -6.08 -16.04
C ALA A 178 -21.13 -7.17 -16.43
N ARG A 179 -21.38 -8.12 -15.51
CA ARG A 179 -22.39 -9.17 -15.71
C ARG A 179 -23.78 -8.59 -15.95
N LEU A 180 -24.22 -7.60 -15.17
CA LEU A 180 -25.57 -7.00 -15.29
C LEU A 180 -25.82 -6.38 -16.68
N TYR A 181 -24.77 -5.95 -17.36
CA TYR A 181 -24.84 -5.43 -18.72
C TYR A 181 -24.63 -6.50 -19.81
N GLY A 182 -24.63 -7.77 -19.43
CA GLY A 182 -24.58 -8.94 -20.30
C GLY A 182 -23.19 -9.56 -20.48
N GLY A 183 -22.12 -8.90 -20.03
CA GLY A 183 -20.75 -9.41 -20.15
C GLY A 183 -20.41 -9.88 -21.58
N ASP A 184 -20.06 -11.15 -21.69
CA ASP A 184 -19.77 -11.84 -22.95
C ASP A 184 -21.08 -12.17 -23.68
N GLY A 185 -21.26 -11.53 -24.84
CA GLY A 185 -22.50 -11.58 -25.60
C GLY A 185 -22.84 -12.97 -26.14
N ARG A 186 -21.89 -13.90 -26.21
CA ARG A 186 -22.20 -15.27 -26.63
C ARG A 186 -23.10 -15.99 -25.62
N CYS A 187 -22.92 -15.69 -24.34
CA CYS A 187 -23.67 -16.33 -23.25
C CYS A 187 -24.99 -15.61 -22.96
N SER A 188 -25.03 -14.29 -23.13
CA SER A 188 -26.18 -13.47 -22.76
C SER A 188 -27.05 -13.04 -23.92
N CYS A 189 -26.61 -13.29 -25.16
CA CYS A 189 -27.24 -12.77 -26.37
C CYS A 189 -27.31 -13.84 -27.48
N SER A 190 -26.24 -13.99 -28.25
CA SER A 190 -26.14 -14.92 -29.37
C SER A 190 -24.67 -15.30 -29.57
N GLU A 191 -24.42 -16.58 -29.76
CA GLU A 191 -23.06 -17.09 -30.00
C GLU A 191 -22.40 -16.51 -31.25
N THR A 192 -23.20 -16.16 -32.26
CA THR A 192 -22.69 -15.64 -33.54
C THR A 192 -22.84 -14.13 -33.67
N GLU A 193 -23.82 -13.54 -32.98
CA GLU A 193 -24.15 -12.10 -33.06
C GLU A 193 -24.21 -11.48 -31.64
N PRO A 194 -23.08 -11.39 -30.93
CA PRO A 194 -23.02 -11.10 -29.49
C PRO A 194 -23.60 -9.73 -29.10
N THR A 195 -23.77 -8.81 -30.04
CA THR A 195 -24.28 -7.45 -29.81
C THR A 195 -25.75 -7.26 -30.20
N ALA A 196 -26.39 -8.26 -30.81
CA ALA A 196 -27.69 -8.08 -31.47
C ALA A 196 -28.86 -7.75 -30.53
N CYS A 197 -28.74 -8.05 -29.25
CA CYS A 197 -29.75 -7.80 -28.22
C CYS A 197 -29.54 -6.50 -27.44
N GLY A 198 -28.46 -5.75 -27.72
CA GLY A 198 -28.10 -4.54 -26.98
C GLY A 198 -27.41 -4.81 -25.62
N SER A 199 -27.06 -3.72 -24.93
CA SER A 199 -26.36 -3.76 -23.64
C SER A 199 -26.99 -2.71 -22.69
N PRO A 200 -27.71 -3.14 -21.63
CA PRO A 200 -27.94 -4.53 -21.22
C PRO A 200 -28.87 -5.30 -22.19
N PRO A 201 -28.70 -6.63 -22.36
CA PRO A 201 -29.72 -7.47 -22.98
C PRO A 201 -31.04 -7.42 -22.19
N PRO A 202 -32.21 -7.50 -22.84
CA PRO A 202 -33.51 -7.43 -22.14
C PRO A 202 -33.68 -8.52 -21.06
N THR A 203 -33.21 -9.73 -21.35
CA THR A 203 -33.21 -10.88 -20.43
C THR A 203 -32.06 -11.81 -20.77
N PHE A 204 -31.37 -12.37 -19.78
CA PHE A 204 -30.37 -13.42 -19.97
C PHE A 204 -30.15 -14.21 -18.68
N ALA A 205 -29.75 -15.48 -18.79
CA ALA A 205 -29.44 -16.32 -17.63
C ALA A 205 -27.97 -16.22 -17.20
N LYS A 206 -27.06 -16.17 -18.17
CA LYS A 206 -25.60 -16.20 -17.95
C LYS A 206 -24.91 -15.11 -18.77
N SER A 207 -23.86 -14.55 -18.20
CA SER A 207 -22.91 -13.65 -18.86
C SER A 207 -21.62 -14.36 -19.24
N SER A 208 -21.37 -15.57 -18.72
CA SER A 208 -20.14 -16.34 -18.91
C SER A 208 -20.30 -17.79 -18.41
N HIS A 209 -19.35 -18.67 -18.72
CA HIS A 209 -19.28 -20.06 -18.26
C HIS A 209 -18.22 -20.30 -17.18
N ILE A 210 -17.11 -19.57 -17.23
CA ILE A 210 -16.02 -19.66 -16.26
C ILE A 210 -15.52 -18.26 -15.88
N GLY A 211 -14.83 -18.17 -14.75
CA GLY A 211 -14.22 -16.93 -14.30
C GLY A 211 -13.35 -17.11 -13.07
N PHE A 212 -12.57 -16.08 -12.75
CA PHE A 212 -11.71 -16.07 -11.58
C PHE A 212 -11.66 -14.68 -10.93
N LEU A 213 -11.22 -14.66 -9.68
CA LEU A 213 -10.85 -13.47 -8.93
C LEU A 213 -9.61 -13.79 -8.09
N ILE A 214 -8.53 -13.03 -8.30
CA ILE A 214 -7.28 -13.18 -7.57
C ILE A 214 -6.92 -11.84 -6.94
N VAL A 215 -6.55 -11.85 -5.66
CA VAL A 215 -5.96 -10.70 -4.96
C VAL A 215 -4.61 -11.11 -4.39
N ALA A 216 -3.58 -10.36 -4.74
CA ALA A 216 -2.22 -10.54 -4.27
C ALA A 216 -1.78 -9.31 -3.47
N ARG A 217 -1.03 -9.55 -2.39
CA ARG A 217 -0.53 -8.51 -1.47
C ARG A 217 0.98 -8.58 -1.32
N PRO A 218 1.64 -7.50 -0.86
CA PRO A 218 3.05 -7.56 -0.50
C PRO A 218 3.34 -8.73 0.45
N GLY A 219 4.48 -9.39 0.23
CA GLY A 219 4.92 -10.56 1.01
C GLY A 219 4.40 -11.91 0.52
N ASN A 220 3.40 -11.95 -0.38
CA ASN A 220 3.01 -13.16 -1.11
C ASN A 220 4.10 -13.58 -2.11
N THR A 221 4.19 -14.88 -2.41
CA THR A 221 5.20 -15.39 -3.36
C THR A 221 4.58 -15.63 -4.72
N ASP A 222 5.25 -15.15 -5.76
CA ASP A 222 4.91 -15.52 -7.14
C ASP A 222 5.16 -17.01 -7.38
N GLY A 223 4.37 -17.60 -8.27
CA GLY A 223 4.58 -18.97 -8.75
C GLY A 223 5.43 -18.99 -10.01
N THR A 224 5.78 -20.19 -10.47
CA THR A 224 6.42 -20.36 -11.78
C THR A 224 5.53 -19.79 -12.88
N CYS A 225 6.08 -18.86 -13.67
CA CYS A 225 5.44 -18.31 -14.87
C CYS A 225 6.04 -18.97 -16.11
N ASN A 226 5.25 -19.78 -16.82
CA ASN A 226 5.62 -20.41 -18.10
C ASN A 226 4.38 -20.85 -18.89
N ALA A 227 4.61 -21.36 -20.10
CA ALA A 227 3.56 -21.85 -21.00
C ALA A 227 2.70 -22.97 -20.39
N GLN A 228 3.26 -23.79 -19.50
CA GLN A 228 2.60 -24.95 -18.90
C GLN A 228 1.75 -24.59 -17.66
N PHE A 229 2.11 -23.52 -16.96
CA PHE A 229 1.51 -23.20 -15.66
C PHE A 229 0.78 -21.86 -15.64
N GLY A 230 0.89 -21.04 -16.70
CA GLY A 230 0.42 -19.66 -16.68
C GLY A 230 1.27 -18.80 -15.76
N CYS A 231 0.85 -17.55 -15.53
CA CYS A 231 1.65 -16.55 -14.78
C CYS A 231 0.90 -15.99 -13.56
N ALA A 232 -0.03 -16.78 -13.02
CA ALA A 232 -0.82 -16.44 -11.84
C ALA A 232 -1.02 -17.66 -10.89
N ARG A 233 0.07 -18.39 -10.60
CA ARG A 233 0.08 -19.55 -9.69
C ARG A 233 0.80 -19.31 -8.37
N GLY A 234 0.94 -18.05 -7.97
CA GLY A 234 1.53 -17.70 -6.67
C GLY A 234 0.65 -18.07 -5.46
N THR A 235 1.23 -17.91 -4.28
CA THR A 235 0.54 -18.04 -2.99
C THR A 235 -0.15 -16.71 -2.66
N TYR A 236 -1.23 -16.43 -3.36
CA TYR A 236 -1.93 -15.15 -3.26
C TYR A 236 -2.89 -15.10 -2.07
N TYR A 237 -3.12 -13.89 -1.57
CA TYR A 237 -4.02 -13.59 -0.45
C TYR A 237 -5.45 -14.12 -0.68
N LEU A 238 -5.95 -14.01 -1.91
CA LEU A 238 -7.22 -14.60 -2.35
C LEU A 238 -7.06 -15.18 -3.75
N ARG A 239 -7.54 -16.41 -3.94
CA ARG A 239 -7.65 -17.05 -5.26
C ARG A 239 -8.97 -17.82 -5.33
N LEU A 240 -9.93 -17.26 -6.06
CA LEU A 240 -11.18 -17.90 -6.41
C LEU A 240 -11.14 -18.27 -7.89
N ASN A 241 -11.41 -19.52 -8.22
CA ASN A 241 -11.36 -20.01 -9.58
C ASN A 241 -12.55 -20.91 -9.88
N VAL A 242 -13.39 -20.45 -10.79
CA VAL A 242 -14.54 -21.19 -11.32
C VAL A 242 -14.16 -21.65 -12.72
N ALA A 243 -13.49 -22.79 -12.81
CA ALA A 243 -12.93 -23.35 -14.04
C ALA A 243 -13.63 -24.66 -14.43
N ASN A 244 -13.52 -25.05 -15.72
CA ASN A 244 -14.00 -26.33 -16.24
C ASN A 244 -15.47 -26.67 -15.90
N GLN A 245 -16.32 -25.66 -15.75
CA GLN A 245 -17.74 -25.87 -15.48
C GLN A 245 -18.50 -26.26 -16.75
N PRO A 246 -19.52 -27.13 -16.64
CA PRO A 246 -20.45 -27.37 -17.74
C PRO A 246 -21.28 -26.11 -18.03
N GLU A 247 -21.77 -25.98 -19.25
CA GLU A 247 -22.53 -24.80 -19.69
C GLU A 247 -23.83 -24.61 -18.88
N THR A 248 -24.38 -25.69 -18.34
CA THR A 248 -25.57 -25.72 -17.46
C THR A 248 -25.31 -25.23 -16.04
N ALA A 249 -24.05 -25.05 -15.62
CA ALA A 249 -23.72 -24.52 -14.31
C ALA A 249 -24.25 -23.08 -14.14
N PRO A 250 -24.41 -22.57 -12.91
CA PRO A 250 -24.71 -21.16 -12.67
C PRO A 250 -23.68 -20.23 -13.33
N ASP A 251 -24.03 -18.95 -13.46
CA ASP A 251 -23.08 -17.92 -13.86
C ASP A 251 -21.88 -17.87 -12.89
N PRO A 252 -20.63 -17.87 -13.39
CA PRO A 252 -19.46 -17.91 -12.55
C PRO A 252 -19.32 -16.66 -11.68
N VAL A 253 -19.82 -15.49 -12.08
CA VAL A 253 -19.76 -14.27 -11.26
C VAL A 253 -20.63 -14.40 -10.00
N ILE A 254 -21.81 -15.03 -10.11
CA ILE A 254 -22.66 -15.34 -8.94
C ILE A 254 -21.94 -16.33 -8.02
N THR A 255 -21.32 -17.36 -8.62
CA THR A 255 -20.54 -18.35 -7.86
C THR A 255 -19.35 -17.70 -7.14
N LEU A 256 -18.61 -16.82 -7.82
CA LEU A 256 -17.49 -16.06 -7.26
C LEU A 256 -17.94 -15.15 -6.12
N ARG A 257 -19.10 -14.47 -6.23
CA ARG A 257 -19.64 -13.67 -5.12
C ARG A 257 -19.87 -14.52 -3.88
N SER A 258 -20.54 -15.66 -4.02
CA SER A 258 -20.79 -16.56 -2.88
C SER A 258 -19.49 -17.08 -2.26
N GLN A 259 -18.52 -17.48 -3.09
CA GLN A 259 -17.19 -17.90 -2.62
C GLN A 259 -16.43 -16.77 -1.94
N PHE A 260 -16.53 -15.54 -2.46
CA PHE A 260 -15.91 -14.35 -1.90
C PHE A 260 -16.47 -14.02 -0.52
N ASP A 261 -17.80 -14.03 -0.37
CA ASP A 261 -18.46 -13.75 0.90
C ASP A 261 -18.12 -14.83 1.95
N ALA A 262 -18.13 -16.11 1.55
CA ALA A 262 -17.70 -17.21 2.41
C ALA A 262 -16.23 -17.05 2.82
N TRP A 263 -15.33 -16.73 1.88
CA TRP A 263 -13.93 -16.49 2.16
C TRP A 263 -13.73 -15.32 3.13
N ARG A 264 -14.46 -14.21 2.98
CA ARG A 264 -14.35 -13.07 3.89
C ARG A 264 -14.68 -13.45 5.33
N ILE A 265 -15.69 -14.28 5.55
CA ILE A 265 -16.03 -14.79 6.88
C ILE A 265 -14.84 -15.52 7.51
N THR A 266 -14.09 -16.30 6.72
CA THR A 266 -12.89 -17.02 7.22
C THR A 266 -11.73 -16.11 7.63
N GLN A 267 -11.73 -14.84 7.21
CA GLN A 267 -10.69 -13.88 7.57
C GLN A 267 -10.98 -13.15 8.88
N ARG A 268 -12.19 -13.27 9.44
CA ARG A 268 -12.54 -12.62 10.72
C ARG A 268 -11.73 -13.21 11.87
N GLY A 269 -11.27 -12.33 12.74
CA GLY A 269 -10.41 -12.71 13.87
C GLY A 269 -8.97 -13.09 13.50
N PHE A 270 -8.54 -12.87 12.25
CA PHE A 270 -7.16 -13.02 11.81
C PHE A 270 -6.61 -11.70 11.29
N ALA A 271 -5.31 -11.47 11.48
CA ALA A 271 -4.67 -10.21 11.16
C ALA A 271 -4.76 -9.89 9.66
N ASP A 272 -5.18 -8.67 9.36
CA ASP A 272 -5.14 -8.11 8.02
C ASP A 272 -3.83 -7.34 7.79
N HIS A 273 -3.39 -7.32 6.53
CA HIS A 273 -2.17 -6.64 6.12
C HIS A 273 -2.23 -5.13 6.34
N PHE A 274 -3.39 -4.50 6.17
CA PHE A 274 -3.51 -3.05 6.06
C PHE A 274 -4.37 -2.41 7.15
N ARG A 275 -5.04 -3.22 7.99
CA ARG A 275 -5.87 -2.72 9.11
C ARG A 275 -5.10 -2.60 10.41
N SER A 276 -4.08 -3.42 10.62
CA SER A 276 -3.26 -3.41 11.84
C SER A 276 -2.46 -2.11 11.94
N THR A 277 -2.25 -1.62 13.16
CA THR A 277 -1.60 -0.33 13.41
C THR A 277 -0.34 -0.49 14.24
N VAL A 278 0.67 0.34 13.97
CA VAL A 278 1.88 0.43 14.79
C VAL A 278 2.12 1.86 15.21
N THR A 279 2.38 2.07 16.50
CA THR A 279 2.76 3.36 17.08
C THR A 279 4.12 3.26 17.75
N PHE A 280 4.85 4.37 17.79
CA PHE A 280 6.16 4.46 18.43
C PHE A 280 6.15 5.51 19.54
N GLU A 281 6.72 5.16 20.68
CA GLU A 281 6.88 6.07 21.81
C GLU A 281 8.33 6.00 22.35
N PRO A 282 9.12 7.09 22.20
CA PRO A 282 8.80 8.32 21.45
C PRO A 282 8.69 8.10 19.93
N ALA A 283 7.92 8.95 19.24
CA ALA A 283 7.63 8.82 17.80
C ALA A 283 8.84 9.07 16.87
N SER A 284 9.98 9.47 17.43
CA SER A 284 11.25 9.66 16.73
C SER A 284 12.41 9.44 17.69
N LEU A 285 13.57 9.08 17.15
CA LEU A 285 14.79 8.86 17.92
C LEU A 285 15.92 9.83 17.50
N PRO A 286 16.84 10.18 18.42
CA PRO A 286 18.13 10.74 18.05
C PRO A 286 19.01 9.67 17.35
N PHE A 287 20.11 10.08 16.72
CA PHE A 287 21.08 9.16 16.09
C PHE A 287 22.25 8.81 17.02
N ASP A 288 21.95 8.56 18.29
CA ASP A 288 22.94 8.38 19.36
C ASP A 288 23.44 6.93 19.52
N GLY A 289 22.87 5.98 18.78
CA GLY A 289 23.18 4.57 18.92
C GLY A 289 22.63 3.91 20.20
N ALA A 290 21.82 4.61 21.00
CA ALA A 290 21.48 4.20 22.37
C ALA A 290 20.02 4.44 22.76
N SER A 291 19.39 5.53 22.30
CA SER A 291 18.01 5.85 22.63
C SER A 291 17.05 4.78 22.11
N VAL A 292 16.00 4.48 22.88
CA VAL A 292 15.06 3.42 22.56
C VAL A 292 13.66 3.99 22.42
N SER A 293 12.94 3.54 21.38
CA SER A 293 11.51 3.74 21.21
C SER A 293 10.79 2.41 21.33
N ARG A 294 9.66 2.38 22.05
CA ARG A 294 8.78 1.23 22.08
C ARG A 294 7.84 1.29 20.88
N GLY A 295 7.93 0.31 19.99
CA GLY A 295 6.91 0.03 18.99
C GLY A 295 5.78 -0.78 19.62
N THR A 296 4.53 -0.34 19.44
CA THR A 296 3.31 -1.04 19.86
C THR A 296 2.50 -1.38 18.62
N LEU A 297 2.35 -2.67 18.34
CA LEU A 297 1.53 -3.22 17.26
C LEU A 297 0.17 -3.65 17.82
N VAL A 298 -0.92 -3.25 17.16
CA VAL A 298 -2.27 -3.72 17.46
C VAL A 298 -2.82 -4.40 16.21
N LEU A 299 -3.07 -5.71 16.31
CA LEU A 299 -3.60 -6.49 15.21
C LEU A 299 -5.10 -6.25 15.03
N ARG A 300 -5.51 -6.10 13.78
CA ARG A 300 -6.92 -5.96 13.39
C ARG A 300 -7.23 -6.86 12.22
N ASP A 301 -8.44 -7.39 12.20
CA ASP A 301 -8.93 -8.18 11.09
C ASP A 301 -9.34 -7.32 9.88
N LEU A 302 -9.75 -7.98 8.79
CA LEU A 302 -10.09 -7.35 7.51
C LEU A 302 -11.22 -6.32 7.64
N ASP A 303 -12.13 -6.52 8.60
CA ASP A 303 -13.26 -5.65 8.89
C ASP A 303 -12.87 -4.52 9.87
N GLY A 304 -11.63 -4.52 10.38
CA GLY A 304 -11.07 -3.49 11.28
C GLY A 304 -11.27 -3.80 12.77
N THR A 305 -11.82 -4.96 13.10
CA THR A 305 -12.03 -5.39 14.49
C THR A 305 -10.70 -5.78 15.10
N GLN A 306 -10.43 -5.32 16.32
CA GLN A 306 -9.21 -5.70 17.04
C GLN A 306 -9.25 -7.19 17.38
N ILE A 307 -8.13 -7.87 17.14
CA ILE A 307 -7.93 -9.25 17.59
C ILE A 307 -7.77 -9.23 19.10
N THR A 308 -8.44 -10.15 19.82
CA THR A 308 -8.49 -10.16 21.29
C THR A 308 -7.74 -11.33 21.91
N HIS A 309 -6.83 -11.96 21.17
CA HIS A 309 -6.01 -13.08 21.61
C HIS A 309 -4.58 -12.93 21.07
N GLY A 310 -3.61 -13.46 21.80
CA GLY A 310 -2.22 -13.58 21.35
C GLY A 310 -1.93 -14.91 20.66
N GLY A 311 -0.64 -15.22 20.51
CA GLY A 311 -0.12 -16.46 19.93
C GLY A 311 0.38 -16.33 18.49
N ALA A 312 0.22 -15.18 17.85
CA ALA A 312 0.80 -14.93 16.52
C ALA A 312 2.32 -14.82 16.61
N ILE A 313 3.02 -15.40 15.64
CA ILE A 313 4.45 -15.21 15.45
C ILE A 313 4.65 -13.88 14.74
N VAL A 314 5.14 -12.87 15.47
CA VAL A 314 5.43 -11.54 14.92
C VAL A 314 6.93 -11.39 14.71
N THR A 315 7.32 -11.11 13.47
CA THR A 315 8.73 -10.84 13.11
C THR A 315 8.85 -9.40 12.64
N VAL A 316 9.78 -8.66 13.22
CA VAL A 316 10.06 -7.27 12.87
C VAL A 316 11.51 -7.16 12.39
N VAL A 317 11.70 -6.71 11.16
CA VAL A 317 13.03 -6.50 10.57
C VAL A 317 13.17 -5.09 10.02
N VAL A 318 14.38 -4.54 10.09
CA VAL A 318 14.72 -3.29 9.41
C VAL A 318 14.73 -3.53 7.91
N ASP A 319 13.93 -2.77 7.18
CA ASP A 319 13.82 -2.90 5.74
C ASP A 319 15.07 -2.30 5.05
N PRO A 320 15.61 -2.91 3.98
CA PRO A 320 16.78 -2.41 3.26
C PRO A 320 16.63 -1.01 2.66
N SER A 321 15.40 -0.53 2.48
CA SER A 321 15.13 0.86 2.04
C SER A 321 15.41 1.90 3.14
N SER A 322 15.67 1.48 4.38
CA SER A 322 16.05 2.37 5.47
C SER A 322 17.36 3.11 5.18
N THR A 323 17.39 4.42 5.41
CA THR A 323 18.61 5.24 5.27
C THR A 323 19.40 5.32 6.58
N THR A 324 18.88 4.70 7.64
CA THR A 324 19.49 4.60 8.97
C THR A 324 19.59 3.14 9.42
N ASN A 325 20.28 2.90 10.53
CA ASN A 325 20.71 1.59 11.03
C ASN A 325 20.23 1.29 12.47
N PRO A 326 18.93 1.36 12.78
CA PRO A 326 18.44 0.97 14.10
C PRO A 326 18.58 -0.54 14.31
N THR A 327 18.44 -0.97 15.55
CA THR A 327 18.27 -2.39 15.90
C THR A 327 16.90 -2.61 16.51
N VAL A 328 16.34 -3.80 16.31
CA VAL A 328 15.03 -4.19 16.85
C VAL A 328 15.26 -5.31 17.86
N GLY A 329 14.73 -5.15 19.07
CA GLY A 329 14.79 -6.18 20.10
C GLY A 329 13.66 -7.20 20.00
N ALA A 330 13.56 -8.07 21.00
CA ALA A 330 12.57 -9.14 21.03
C ALA A 330 11.13 -8.59 21.07
N VAL A 331 10.24 -9.25 20.35
CA VAL A 331 8.80 -8.97 20.39
C VAL A 331 8.18 -9.61 21.63
N THR A 332 7.37 -8.85 22.34
CA THR A 332 6.57 -9.28 23.49
C THR A 332 5.10 -9.34 23.07
N ASP A 333 4.48 -10.50 23.23
CA ASP A 333 3.03 -10.69 23.07
C ASP A 333 2.32 -10.34 24.38
N HIS A 334 1.25 -9.54 24.32
CA HIS A 334 0.45 -9.16 25.48
C HIS A 334 -0.79 -10.04 25.70
N GLY A 335 -1.05 -11.01 24.80
CA GLY A 335 -2.14 -11.98 24.90
C GLY A 335 -3.50 -11.46 24.45
N ASP A 336 -3.58 -10.21 24.00
CA ASP A 336 -4.82 -9.49 23.67
C ASP A 336 -4.83 -8.94 22.23
N GLY A 337 -4.01 -9.53 21.35
CA GLY A 337 -3.78 -9.08 19.97
C GLY A 337 -2.89 -7.84 19.85
N SER A 338 -2.30 -7.37 20.96
CA SER A 338 -1.26 -6.36 20.94
C SER A 338 0.13 -6.94 21.22
N TYR A 339 1.14 -6.32 20.62
CA TYR A 339 2.54 -6.71 20.71
C TYR A 339 3.40 -5.47 20.93
N SER A 340 4.50 -5.60 21.67
CA SER A 340 5.51 -4.54 21.78
C SER A 340 6.91 -5.01 21.47
N PHE A 341 7.72 -4.12 20.91
CA PHE A 341 9.12 -4.39 20.60
C PHE A 341 9.95 -3.10 20.74
N PRO A 342 11.16 -3.17 21.34
CA PRO A 342 12.02 -1.99 21.41
C PRO A 342 12.76 -1.79 20.08
N VAL A 343 12.87 -0.54 19.67
CA VAL A 343 13.71 -0.08 18.56
C VAL A 343 14.80 0.80 19.15
N THR A 344 16.05 0.36 19.05
CA THR A 344 17.21 1.15 19.49
C THR A 344 17.74 1.96 18.31
N ALA A 345 18.01 3.24 18.57
CA ALA A 345 18.55 4.19 17.61
C ALA A 345 19.83 3.67 16.95
N GLY A 346 19.98 3.97 15.67
CA GLY A 346 21.25 3.84 14.96
C GLY A 346 22.16 5.05 15.19
N THR A 347 23.29 5.05 14.49
CA THR A 347 24.26 6.17 14.47
C THR A 347 24.18 7.03 13.20
N ARG A 348 23.25 6.69 12.30
CA ARG A 348 22.98 7.45 11.07
C ARG A 348 21.64 8.17 11.21
N PHE A 349 21.57 9.43 10.78
CA PHE A 349 20.30 10.13 10.66
C PHE A 349 19.57 9.66 9.40
N GLY A 350 18.25 9.75 9.40
CA GLY A 350 17.41 9.37 8.26
C GLY A 350 16.10 8.72 8.68
N GLN A 351 15.52 7.93 7.78
CA GLN A 351 14.29 7.22 8.03
C GLN A 351 14.55 5.73 8.12
N ALA A 352 14.01 5.10 9.16
CA ALA A 352 13.97 3.66 9.29
C ALA A 352 12.58 3.17 8.89
N PHE A 353 12.56 2.14 8.05
CA PHE A 353 11.39 1.39 7.67
C PHE A 353 11.49 -0.01 8.27
N PHE A 354 10.37 -0.53 8.75
CA PHE A 354 10.25 -1.84 9.35
C PHE A 354 9.26 -2.66 8.55
N ALA A 355 9.70 -3.85 8.19
CA ALA A 355 8.90 -4.83 7.51
C ALA A 355 8.42 -5.83 8.58
N ILE A 356 7.12 -5.79 8.91
CA ILE A 356 6.51 -6.57 9.98
C ILE A 356 5.73 -7.74 9.39
N ASP A 357 6.09 -8.96 9.74
CA ASP A 357 5.33 -10.17 9.42
C ASP A 357 4.54 -10.66 10.62
N VAL A 358 3.33 -11.14 10.34
CA VAL A 358 2.48 -11.83 11.31
C VAL A 358 2.12 -13.20 10.73
N ASP A 359 2.31 -14.27 11.50
CA ASP A 359 1.86 -15.61 11.16
C ASP A 359 1.03 -16.21 12.30
N GLU A 360 -0.24 -16.49 12.00
CA GLU A 360 -1.23 -17.07 12.90
C GLU A 360 -1.48 -18.56 12.58
N GLY A 361 -0.50 -19.24 11.97
CA GLY A 361 -0.60 -20.63 11.52
C GLY A 361 -1.34 -20.78 10.19
N ARG A 362 -1.54 -19.68 9.46
CA ARG A 362 -2.22 -19.63 8.15
C ARG A 362 -1.34 -19.07 7.03
N GLY A 363 -0.04 -18.92 7.33
CA GLY A 363 0.93 -18.34 6.43
C GLY A 363 1.22 -16.88 6.78
N ARG A 364 2.42 -16.48 6.40
CA ARG A 364 3.01 -15.18 6.71
C ARG A 364 2.28 -14.04 6.01
N ARG A 365 1.88 -13.02 6.79
CA ARG A 365 1.26 -11.77 6.32
C ARG A 365 2.17 -10.58 6.61
N ARG A 366 2.63 -9.90 5.54
CA ARG A 366 3.41 -8.65 5.67
C ARG A 366 2.45 -7.48 5.89
N LEU A 367 2.55 -6.83 7.04
CA LEU A 367 1.80 -5.60 7.31
C LEU A 367 2.29 -4.48 6.40
N GLY A 368 1.35 -3.65 5.94
CA GLY A 368 1.59 -2.58 4.98
C GLY A 368 0.75 -1.32 5.28
N PRO A 369 1.19 -0.13 4.83
CA PRO A 369 2.53 0.14 4.28
C PRO A 369 3.63 -0.11 5.32
N LEU A 370 4.90 -0.09 4.88
CA LEU A 370 6.03 -0.28 5.80
C LEU A 370 5.92 0.71 6.97
N THR A 371 6.05 0.17 8.18
CA THR A 371 6.03 0.97 9.40
C THR A 371 7.30 1.79 9.47
N GLN A 372 7.23 3.06 9.87
CA GLN A 372 8.39 3.94 9.83
C GLN A 372 8.60 4.70 11.13
N ILE A 373 9.87 4.96 11.47
CA ILE A 373 10.26 5.90 12.53
C ILE A 373 11.34 6.84 11.98
N ALA A 374 11.26 8.12 12.35
CA ALA A 374 12.28 9.08 12.01
C ALA A 374 13.45 9.00 13.00
N ILE A 375 14.68 8.95 12.47
CA ILE A 375 15.91 9.14 13.23
C ILE A 375 16.48 10.50 12.84
N SER A 376 16.18 11.51 13.66
CA SER A 376 16.28 12.91 13.23
C SER A 376 17.67 13.53 13.44
N GLN A 377 18.03 14.51 12.61
CA GLN A 377 19.15 15.42 12.88
C GLN A 377 18.82 16.46 13.96
N ASN A 378 17.56 16.52 14.42
CA ASN A 378 17.13 17.44 15.46
C ASN A 378 18.05 17.31 16.67
N ARG A 379 18.66 18.44 16.98
CA ARG A 379 19.63 18.64 18.03
C ARG A 379 18.95 18.71 19.39
N LEU A 380 17.71 19.20 19.41
CA LEU A 380 16.78 19.09 20.53
C LEU A 380 15.56 18.26 20.11
N TRP A 381 15.20 17.28 20.93
CA TRP A 381 13.98 16.48 20.77
C TRP A 381 13.19 16.46 22.07
N THR A 382 11.91 16.12 21.99
CA THR A 382 11.01 15.94 23.13
C THR A 382 10.13 14.70 22.96
N ASP A 383 9.74 14.07 24.07
CA ASP A 383 8.88 12.88 24.10
C ASP A 383 7.40 13.17 23.80
N ARG A 384 6.99 14.45 23.78
CA ARG A 384 5.60 14.84 23.51
C ARG A 384 5.48 16.20 22.86
N THR A 385 4.45 16.35 22.04
CA THR A 385 4.11 17.59 21.32
C THR A 385 2.89 18.30 21.91
N THR A 386 2.24 17.70 22.91
CA THR A 386 1.11 18.29 23.63
C THR A 386 1.24 18.07 25.14
N LEU A 387 0.58 18.95 25.91
CA LEU A 387 0.54 18.88 27.36
C LEU A 387 -0.83 19.37 27.85
N SER A 388 -1.49 18.60 28.72
CA SER A 388 -2.77 19.01 29.31
C SER A 388 -2.55 20.12 30.34
N ALA A 389 -3.32 21.21 30.24
CA ALA A 389 -3.34 22.27 31.24
C ALA A 389 -3.90 21.79 32.58
N THR A 390 -4.83 20.83 32.54
CA THR A 390 -5.55 20.34 33.71
C THR A 390 -4.73 19.32 34.50
N SER A 391 -4.19 18.30 33.83
CA SER A 391 -3.39 17.26 34.51
C SER A 391 -1.91 17.60 34.60
N GLY A 392 -1.44 18.59 33.85
CA GLY A 392 -0.01 18.84 33.69
C GLY A 392 0.71 17.63 33.10
N GLY A 393 1.99 17.49 33.44
CA GLY A 393 2.79 16.33 33.07
C GLY A 393 4.28 16.60 33.04
N ARG A 394 5.05 15.52 32.96
CA ARG A 394 6.49 15.58 32.71
C ARG A 394 6.73 15.57 31.21
N VAL A 395 7.62 16.44 30.75
CA VAL A 395 8.15 16.51 29.39
C VAL A 395 9.63 16.18 29.47
N GLN A 396 10.08 15.20 28.70
CA GLN A 396 11.49 14.91 28.53
C GLN A 396 12.04 15.62 27.31
N PHE A 397 13.31 16.04 27.43
CA PHE A 397 14.08 16.63 26.36
C PHE A 397 15.41 15.90 26.23
N GLY A 398 15.82 15.59 25.02
CA GLY A 398 17.18 15.17 24.76
C GLY A 398 17.94 16.16 23.91
N ILE A 399 19.22 16.28 24.25
CA ILE A 399 20.13 17.34 23.85
C ILE A 399 21.31 16.67 23.14
N GLN A 400 21.52 17.03 21.89
CA GLN A 400 22.53 16.44 21.01
C GLN A 400 23.15 17.53 20.13
N PRO A 401 24.20 18.25 20.59
CA PRO A 401 24.75 19.37 19.84
C PRO A 401 25.56 18.87 18.64
N GLN A 402 26.56 18.00 18.85
CA GLN A 402 27.35 17.34 17.79
C GLN A 402 28.07 16.04 18.26
N GLY A 403 27.53 15.28 19.21
CA GLY A 403 28.19 14.07 19.74
C GLY A 403 29.53 14.37 20.42
N PHE A 404 30.52 13.46 20.32
CA PHE A 404 31.82 13.51 21.05
C PHE A 404 32.54 14.87 21.04
N PHE A 405 32.42 15.67 19.99
CA PHE A 405 33.03 17.01 19.91
C PHE A 405 32.44 18.03 20.89
N THR A 406 31.36 17.67 21.56
CA THR A 406 30.67 18.49 22.55
C THR A 406 30.58 17.79 23.90
N ALA A 407 31.49 16.86 24.19
CA ALA A 407 31.61 16.23 25.51
C ALA A 407 31.87 17.26 26.62
N ASP A 408 31.24 17.08 27.78
CA ASP A 408 31.40 17.91 28.98
C ASP A 408 31.13 19.43 28.76
N ARG A 409 30.31 19.76 27.76
CA ARG A 409 29.91 21.13 27.45
C ARG A 409 28.65 21.50 28.22
N TRP A 410 28.66 22.71 28.74
CA TRP A 410 27.50 23.32 29.37
C TRP A 410 26.40 23.64 28.35
N TRP A 411 25.17 23.29 28.68
CA TRP A 411 23.96 23.59 27.90
C TRP A 411 22.91 24.24 28.80
N VAL A 412 22.11 25.12 28.20
CA VAL A 412 20.93 25.72 28.83
C VAL A 412 19.73 25.58 27.91
N LEU A 413 18.64 25.03 28.43
CA LEU A 413 17.35 24.89 27.75
C LEU A 413 16.48 26.11 28.07
N LEU A 414 15.95 26.75 27.03
CA LEU A 414 15.19 27.99 27.12
C LEU A 414 13.83 27.81 26.44
N GLY A 415 12.82 28.52 26.93
CA GLY A 415 11.45 28.47 26.41
C GLY A 415 10.99 29.79 25.81
N SER A 416 9.97 29.79 24.96
CA SER A 416 9.27 30.98 24.45
C SER A 416 7.80 30.66 24.22
N MET A 417 6.91 31.59 24.55
CA MET A 417 5.48 31.54 24.18
C MET A 417 5.18 32.32 22.89
N SER A 418 6.09 33.22 22.50
CA SER A 418 5.94 34.13 21.36
C SER A 418 6.46 33.55 20.06
N GLY A 419 6.82 32.26 20.04
CA GLY A 419 7.29 31.53 18.88
C GLY A 419 8.80 31.60 18.64
N THR A 420 9.20 31.28 17.40
CA THR A 420 10.60 30.96 17.02
C THR A 420 11.21 31.90 15.99
N THR A 421 10.42 32.83 15.43
CA THR A 421 10.83 33.78 14.37
C THR A 421 10.53 35.21 14.84
N PRO A 422 11.48 36.16 14.80
CA PRO A 422 12.78 36.10 14.09
C PRO A 422 13.90 35.34 14.83
N GLY A 423 13.73 34.99 16.10
CA GLY A 423 14.79 34.42 16.93
C GLY A 423 15.73 35.49 17.53
N ILE A 424 16.57 35.08 18.48
CA ILE A 424 17.55 35.94 19.18
C ILE A 424 18.95 35.66 18.63
N ARG A 425 19.66 36.69 18.17
CA ARG A 425 21.08 36.58 17.82
C ARG A 425 21.93 36.72 19.09
N ILE A 426 22.71 35.70 19.39
CA ILE A 426 23.71 35.68 20.46
C ILE A 426 25.09 35.87 19.83
N PRO A 427 25.81 36.96 20.13
CA PRO A 427 27.16 37.20 19.62
C PRO A 427 28.12 36.03 19.93
N PRO A 428 29.06 35.68 19.02
CA PRO A 428 29.37 36.39 17.78
C PRO A 428 28.51 35.98 16.56
N VAL A 429 27.86 34.81 16.52
CA VAL A 429 27.17 34.34 15.29
C VAL A 429 26.00 33.34 15.52
N VAL A 430 25.59 33.06 16.76
CA VAL A 430 24.58 32.02 17.03
C VAL A 430 23.16 32.61 16.94
N LEU A 431 22.27 32.01 16.17
CA LEU A 431 20.85 32.35 16.16
C LEU A 431 20.08 31.33 17.01
N LEU A 432 19.61 31.74 18.19
CA LEU A 432 18.69 30.96 19.00
C LEU A 432 17.27 31.13 18.44
N PRO A 433 16.59 30.07 17.98
CA PRO A 433 15.30 30.17 17.32
C PRO A 433 14.15 30.28 18.34
N LEU A 434 14.24 31.25 19.24
CA LEU A 434 13.24 31.63 20.23
C LEU A 434 13.10 33.14 20.25
N ASN A 435 11.88 33.63 20.43
CA ASN A 435 11.62 35.04 20.67
C ASN A 435 11.76 35.35 22.16
N ALA A 436 12.28 36.53 22.48
CA ALA A 436 12.37 37.00 23.87
C ALA A 436 10.97 37.43 24.34
N ASP A 437 10.52 36.86 25.46
CA ASP A 437 9.27 37.17 26.12
C ASP A 437 9.37 36.84 27.63
N PRO A 438 8.34 37.13 28.45
CA PRO A 438 8.41 36.85 29.88
C PRO A 438 8.67 35.39 30.23
N PHE A 439 8.31 34.44 29.37
CA PHE A 439 8.57 33.02 29.58
C PHE A 439 10.02 32.66 29.26
N PHE A 440 10.58 33.24 28.21
CA PHE A 440 12.01 33.18 27.92
C PHE A 440 12.85 33.70 29.08
N GLU A 441 12.54 34.90 29.57
CA GLU A 441 13.23 35.48 30.72
C GLU A 441 13.07 34.62 31.97
N ALA A 442 11.86 34.10 32.24
CA ALA A 442 11.62 33.22 33.37
C ALA A 442 12.45 31.93 33.29
N THR A 443 12.51 31.28 32.13
CA THR A 443 13.31 30.05 31.95
C THR A 443 14.81 30.33 32.02
N ALA A 444 15.29 31.45 31.46
CA ALA A 444 16.68 31.86 31.56
C ALA A 444 17.10 32.13 33.01
N VAL A 445 16.32 32.95 33.73
CA VAL A 445 16.57 33.26 35.14
C VAL A 445 16.51 32.00 35.99
N ALA A 446 15.50 31.14 35.77
CA ALA A 446 15.30 29.92 36.54
C ALA A 446 16.44 28.89 36.36
N ALA A 447 17.05 28.85 35.17
CA ALA A 447 18.20 28.00 34.89
C ALA A 447 19.44 28.43 35.69
N PHE A 448 19.73 29.74 35.74
CA PHE A 448 20.97 30.26 36.35
C PHE A 448 20.86 30.57 37.84
N ASN A 449 19.65 30.83 38.37
CA ASN A 449 19.43 31.05 39.81
C ASN A 449 19.15 29.74 40.58
N GLY A 450 19.08 28.59 39.89
CA GLY A 450 18.89 27.27 40.47
C GLY A 450 17.45 26.92 40.87
N THR A 451 16.45 27.75 40.57
CA THR A 451 15.03 27.44 40.87
C THR A 451 14.46 26.35 39.96
N MET A 452 15.00 26.18 38.75
CA MET A 452 14.70 25.05 37.87
C MET A 452 16.01 24.42 37.38
N PRO A 453 16.66 23.58 38.20
CA PRO A 453 17.98 23.03 37.87
C PRO A 453 17.96 22.11 36.64
N SER A 454 16.80 21.62 36.21
CA SER A 454 16.68 20.82 34.99
C SER A 454 16.83 21.64 33.71
N LEU A 455 16.81 22.97 33.76
CA LEU A 455 17.06 23.81 32.58
C LEU A 455 18.55 23.97 32.26
N LEU A 456 19.44 23.50 33.13
CA LEU A 456 20.89 23.68 33.01
C LEU A 456 21.62 22.35 33.24
N GLY A 457 22.65 22.07 32.46
CA GLY A 457 23.48 20.89 32.72
C GLY A 457 24.70 20.79 31.83
N ARG A 458 25.39 19.64 31.95
CA ARG A 458 26.53 19.27 31.11
C ARG A 458 26.17 18.10 30.22
N THR A 459 26.76 18.05 29.03
CA THR A 459 26.72 16.87 28.18
C THR A 459 27.61 15.77 28.75
N SER A 460 27.24 14.52 28.49
CA SER A 460 28.02 13.33 28.82
C SER A 460 29.36 13.31 28.08
N PRO A 461 30.27 12.37 28.41
CA PRO A 461 31.50 12.14 27.64
C PRO A 461 31.27 11.79 26.16
N THR A 462 30.06 11.36 25.80
CA THR A 462 29.66 11.10 24.42
C THR A 462 29.01 12.32 23.75
N GLY A 463 28.85 13.43 24.48
CA GLY A 463 28.29 14.70 23.99
C GLY A 463 26.76 14.76 23.99
N PHE A 464 26.10 13.93 24.79
CA PHE A 464 24.63 13.86 24.89
C PHE A 464 24.16 14.29 26.28
N ALA A 465 22.97 14.87 26.38
CA ALA A 465 22.32 15.06 27.67
C ALA A 465 20.82 14.80 27.56
N ASN A 466 20.22 14.43 28.68
CA ASN A 466 18.78 14.34 28.83
C ASN A 466 18.37 15.23 29.99
N THR A 467 17.22 15.86 29.86
CA THR A 467 16.60 16.61 30.94
C THR A 467 15.08 16.46 30.88
N SER A 468 14.40 16.94 31.92
CA SER A 468 12.94 16.95 31.93
C SER A 468 12.39 18.16 32.66
N LEU A 469 11.29 18.70 32.16
CA LEU A 469 10.49 19.71 32.84
C LEU A 469 9.19 19.08 33.31
N THR A 470 8.88 19.29 34.59
CA THR A 470 7.59 18.89 35.15
C THR A 470 6.71 20.11 35.22
N PHE A 471 5.55 20.02 34.59
CA PHE A 471 4.51 21.03 34.63
C PHE A 471 3.43 20.54 35.61
N PRO A 472 3.38 21.07 36.85
CA PRO A 472 2.35 20.68 37.80
C PRO A 472 0.96 21.15 37.31
N PRO A 473 -0.11 20.41 37.65
CA PRO A 473 -1.49 20.83 37.40
C PRO A 473 -1.73 22.29 37.82
N GLY A 474 -2.16 23.14 36.87
CA GLY A 474 -2.53 24.54 37.14
C GLY A 474 -1.40 25.49 37.61
N ALA A 475 -0.16 25.03 37.75
CA ALA A 475 0.92 25.83 38.34
C ALA A 475 1.52 26.89 37.41
N TRP A 476 1.32 26.74 36.11
CA TRP A 476 1.77 27.68 35.10
C TRP A 476 0.49 28.18 34.45
N SER A 477 0.10 29.43 34.70
CA SER A 477 -1.14 30.04 34.18
C SER A 477 -1.07 30.26 32.65
N ILE A 478 -0.78 29.20 31.90
CA ILE A 478 -0.55 29.20 30.47
C ILE A 478 -1.91 28.99 29.77
N PRO A 479 -2.33 29.89 28.88
CA PRO A 479 -3.60 29.77 28.19
C PRO A 479 -3.70 28.49 27.35
N LEU A 480 -4.91 27.91 27.28
CA LEU A 480 -5.20 26.80 26.36
C LEU A 480 -4.90 27.20 24.91
N GLY A 481 -4.32 26.29 24.13
CA GLY A 481 -3.92 26.52 22.76
C GLY A 481 -2.57 27.20 22.58
N THR A 482 -1.91 27.64 23.66
CA THR A 482 -0.56 28.24 23.62
C THR A 482 0.47 27.22 23.11
N ASN A 483 1.38 27.68 22.27
CA ASN A 483 2.54 26.91 21.82
C ASN A 483 3.76 27.31 22.64
N LEU A 484 4.26 26.39 23.45
CA LEU A 484 5.53 26.55 24.16
C LEU A 484 6.65 26.04 23.27
N SER A 485 7.45 26.94 22.71
CA SER A 485 8.64 26.60 21.94
C SER A 485 9.85 26.51 22.87
N PHE A 486 10.67 25.47 22.71
CA PHE A 486 11.91 25.29 23.46
C PHE A 486 13.09 25.11 22.50
N ALA A 487 14.23 25.67 22.85
CA ALA A 487 15.51 25.45 22.19
C ALA A 487 16.62 25.51 23.26
N TYR A 488 17.72 24.80 23.05
CA TYR A 488 18.90 24.97 23.91
C TYR A 488 20.04 25.61 23.16
N THR A 489 20.93 26.23 23.92
CA THR A 489 22.22 26.69 23.44
C THR A 489 23.32 26.06 24.28
N LEU A 490 24.47 25.77 23.65
CA LEU A 490 25.70 25.60 24.42
C LEU A 490 26.11 26.96 24.97
N PHE A 491 26.74 27.00 26.14
CA PHE A 491 27.31 28.23 26.69
C PHE A 491 28.72 27.99 27.24
N ASP A 492 29.42 29.09 27.49
CA ASP A 492 30.83 29.11 27.90
C ASP A 492 31.78 28.32 26.97
N PRO A 493 31.96 28.72 25.69
CA PRO A 493 31.29 29.82 24.98
C PRO A 493 30.00 29.39 24.27
N VAL A 494 29.16 30.37 23.90
CA VAL A 494 27.97 30.15 23.07
C VAL A 494 28.38 29.90 21.62
N THR A 495 28.34 28.64 21.20
CA THR A 495 28.81 28.21 19.87
C THR A 495 27.75 27.51 19.04
N PHE A 496 26.57 27.27 19.60
CA PHE A 496 25.57 26.40 19.01
C PHE A 496 24.19 26.68 19.59
N ALA A 497 23.17 26.73 18.73
CA ALA A 497 21.76 26.67 19.14
C ALA A 497 21.05 25.52 18.41
N SER A 498 20.15 24.85 19.11
CA SER A 498 19.38 23.74 18.54
C SER A 498 18.28 24.21 17.61
N ASN A 499 17.67 23.27 16.87
CA ASN A 499 16.31 23.47 16.37
C ASN A 499 15.36 23.73 17.55
N PRO A 500 14.26 24.47 17.34
CA PRO A 500 13.21 24.56 18.33
C PRO A 500 12.34 23.29 18.30
N VAL A 501 11.76 22.93 19.43
CA VAL A 501 10.66 21.97 19.56
C VAL A 501 9.46 22.71 20.15
N THR A 502 8.23 22.31 19.80
CA THR A 502 7.03 23.01 20.26
C THR A 502 6.06 22.06 20.93
N ILE A 503 5.54 22.48 22.08
CA ILE A 503 4.57 21.75 22.89
C ILE A 503 3.31 22.59 22.96
N ARG A 504 2.20 22.05 22.45
CA ARG A 504 0.91 22.73 22.48
C ARG A 504 0.17 22.42 23.77
N ILE A 505 -0.30 23.46 24.46
CA ILE A 505 -1.16 23.31 25.63
C ILE A 505 -2.57 22.96 25.17
N VAL A 506 -3.05 21.81 25.64
CA VAL A 506 -4.39 21.27 25.36
C VAL A 506 -5.18 21.15 26.66
N GLN A 507 -6.48 20.89 26.54
CA GLN A 507 -7.37 20.78 27.70
C GLN A 507 -7.01 19.61 28.62
#